data_AF-A0A534XK26-F1
#
_entry.id   AF-A0A534XK26-F1
#
_cell.length_a   1.000
_cell.length_b   1.000
_cell.length_c   1.000
_cell.angle_alpha   90.00
_cell.angle_beta   90.00
_cell.angle_gamma   90.00
#
_symmetry.space_group_name_H-M   'P 1'
#
loop_
_entity.id
_entity.type
_entity.pdbx_description
1 polymer ?
#
loop_
_entity_poly.entity_id
_entity_poly.type
_entity_poly.pdbx_seq_one_letter_code
_entity_poly.pdbx_strand_id
1 'polypeptide(L)'
;MLGALHRDDARARRCRPETPPSLSRVAARVPGRARAARPRMRFVPTLSVEWSAGGLRFRLDVPEQDLAEPLLEEVRHPLGEDTLRALEQSADALLRGAESAGFPDEARARGAVLYRTLVPSRLRPRLRAVHGPLLISTALYGMPWELLHDDEEFWGLRYGLGKRLVMDRPLPAATSPRLRPRPRALVIGSDPRGDLRFVGLEVEAICEALEPLADIECVTGRLATFDAVTAYLGERFDLIHYCGHLVASADAKPGLLLA
;
A
#
# COMPACT_ATOMS: atom_id res chain seq x y z
N MET A 1 12.17 -41.81 -16.07
CA MET A 1 11.51 -43.01 -15.52
C MET A 1 11.70 -43.01 -14.01
N LEU A 2 10.57 -43.02 -13.28
CA LEU A 2 10.30 -43.62 -11.96
C LEU A 2 11.33 -43.60 -10.81
N GLY A 3 10.81 -43.19 -9.63
CA GLY A 3 11.33 -43.49 -8.28
C GLY A 3 11.47 -42.21 -7.46
N ALA A 4 10.48 -41.64 -6.78
CA ALA A 4 9.58 -42.16 -5.73
C ALA A 4 10.31 -42.67 -4.49
N LEU A 5 9.78 -42.25 -3.33
CA LEU A 5 10.06 -42.59 -1.91
C LEU A 5 10.87 -41.50 -1.16
N HIS A 6 10.48 -41.01 0.01
CA HIS A 6 9.24 -41.16 0.81
C HIS A 6 9.38 -40.28 2.06
N ARG A 7 8.24 -39.69 2.50
CA ARG A 7 7.78 -39.57 3.90
C ARG A 7 8.63 -38.80 4.92
N ASP A 8 8.09 -38.09 5.90
CA ASP A 8 6.78 -38.03 6.52
C ASP A 8 6.72 -36.67 7.23
N ASP A 9 5.60 -35.96 7.18
CA ASP A 9 5.18 -35.25 8.39
C ASP A 9 3.66 -35.34 8.57
N ALA A 10 3.30 -35.85 9.74
CA ALA A 10 2.05 -36.52 10.02
C ALA A 10 1.17 -35.62 10.89
N ARG A 11 0.49 -34.63 10.30
CA ARG A 11 -0.62 -33.91 10.99
C ARG A 11 -1.86 -33.60 10.16
N ALA A 12 -1.92 -33.98 8.89
CA ALA A 12 -3.06 -33.70 8.03
C ALA A 12 -4.07 -34.86 7.94
N ARG A 13 -4.75 -35.25 9.03
CA ARG A 13 -5.97 -36.10 8.96
C ARG A 13 -6.93 -35.83 10.11
N ARG A 14 -8.24 -35.83 9.77
CA ARG A 14 -9.49 -35.62 10.56
C ARG A 14 -10.02 -34.19 10.33
N CYS A 15 -11.19 -33.92 9.75
CA CYS A 15 -12.47 -34.64 9.71
C CYS A 15 -13.22 -34.41 8.39
N ARG A 16 -13.87 -35.48 7.89
CA ARG A 16 -14.88 -35.45 6.83
C ARG A 16 -16.09 -36.23 7.35
N PRO A 17 -17.31 -35.67 7.30
CA PRO A 17 -18.53 -36.47 7.21
C PRO A 17 -19.25 -36.11 5.89
N GLU A 18 -19.45 -37.06 4.97
CA GLU A 18 -20.61 -37.96 4.84
C GLU A 18 -21.96 -37.24 4.68
N THR A 19 -22.49 -37.34 3.47
CA THR A 19 -23.81 -36.91 3.01
C THR A 19 -24.88 -37.94 3.37
N PRO A 20 -26.09 -37.53 3.78
CA PRO A 20 -27.29 -38.32 3.49
C PRO A 20 -28.47 -37.42 3.01
N PRO A 21 -29.69 -37.93 2.75
CA PRO A 21 -30.26 -38.00 1.42
C PRO A 21 -31.35 -36.95 1.15
N SER A 22 -31.77 -36.90 -0.11
CA SER A 22 -32.86 -36.09 -0.65
C SER A 22 -34.21 -36.32 0.02
N LEU A 23 -34.89 -35.23 0.40
CA LEU A 23 -36.34 -35.18 0.59
C LEU A 23 -36.95 -33.94 -0.07
N SER A 24 -38.19 -34.14 -0.50
CA SER A 24 -38.99 -33.40 -1.47
C SER A 24 -39.58 -32.06 -0.99
N ARG A 25 -39.69 -31.14 -1.97
CA ARG A 25 -40.62 -30.00 -2.16
C ARG A 25 -41.61 -29.65 -1.02
N VAL A 26 -41.46 -28.43 -0.51
CA VAL A 26 -42.59 -27.52 -0.26
C VAL A 26 -42.19 -26.12 -0.74
N ALA A 27 -43.04 -25.52 -1.58
CA ALA A 27 -42.86 -24.21 -2.16
C ALA A 27 -43.05 -23.11 -1.10
N ALA A 28 -41.98 -22.38 -0.77
CA ALA A 28 -42.05 -21.14 -0.03
C ALA A 28 -41.71 -19.98 -0.98
N ARG A 29 -42.64 -19.02 -1.07
CA ARG A 29 -42.55 -17.81 -1.90
C ARG A 29 -41.27 -17.03 -1.59
N VAL A 30 -40.44 -16.85 -2.62
CA VAL A 30 -39.26 -15.96 -2.60
C VAL A 30 -39.76 -14.51 -2.53
N PRO A 31 -39.47 -13.74 -1.47
CA PRO A 31 -39.65 -12.30 -1.51
C PRO A 31 -38.68 -11.74 -2.54
N GLY A 32 -39.17 -10.86 -3.41
CA GLY A 32 -38.41 -10.29 -4.52
C GLY A 32 -37.03 -9.84 -4.07
N ARG A 33 -36.01 -10.29 -4.79
CA ARG A 33 -34.64 -9.79 -4.68
C ARG A 33 -34.69 -8.27 -4.77
N ALA A 34 -34.60 -7.59 -3.63
CA ALA A 34 -34.10 -6.24 -3.59
C ALA A 34 -32.76 -6.29 -4.31
N ARG A 35 -32.63 -5.51 -5.40
CA ARG A 35 -31.34 -5.26 -6.05
C ARG A 35 -30.40 -4.85 -4.93
N ALA A 36 -29.51 -5.74 -4.52
CA ALA A 36 -28.41 -5.39 -3.63
C ALA A 36 -27.70 -4.24 -4.33
N ALA A 37 -27.85 -3.03 -3.77
CA ALA A 37 -27.16 -1.87 -4.26
C ALA A 37 -25.69 -2.26 -4.33
N ARG A 38 -25.10 -2.13 -5.52
CA ARG A 38 -23.64 -2.20 -5.66
C ARG A 38 -23.07 -1.29 -4.56
N PRO A 39 -22.07 -1.74 -3.77
CA PRO A 39 -21.43 -0.83 -2.83
C PRO A 39 -20.95 0.37 -3.67
N ARG A 40 -21.55 1.54 -3.42
CA ARG A 40 -21.10 2.78 -4.04
C ARG A 40 -19.67 2.93 -3.54
N MET A 41 -18.68 2.83 -4.43
CA MET A 41 -17.32 3.20 -4.06
C MET A 41 -17.43 4.61 -3.48
N ARG A 42 -17.11 4.76 -2.20
CA ARG A 42 -16.97 6.09 -1.59
C ARG A 42 -15.95 6.81 -2.47
N PHE A 43 -16.37 7.89 -3.11
CA PHE A 43 -15.40 8.77 -3.75
C PHE A 43 -14.52 9.28 -2.61
N VAL A 44 -13.20 9.09 -2.72
CA VAL A 44 -12.24 9.50 -1.70
C VAL A 44 -11.76 10.90 -2.09
N PRO A 45 -11.74 11.88 -1.16
CA PRO A 45 -11.11 13.17 -1.40
C PRO A 45 -9.76 12.99 -2.09
N THR A 46 -9.55 13.67 -3.22
CA THR A 46 -8.37 13.47 -4.06
C THR A 46 -7.65 14.78 -4.28
N LEU A 47 -6.37 14.84 -3.91
CA LEU A 47 -5.47 15.93 -4.27
C LEU A 47 -4.61 15.50 -5.45
N SER A 48 -4.88 16.06 -6.62
CA SER A 48 -4.04 15.85 -7.80
C SER A 48 -2.94 16.91 -7.85
N VAL A 49 -1.69 16.50 -8.05
CA VAL A 49 -0.52 17.39 -8.11
C VAL A 49 0.34 17.05 -9.31
N GLU A 50 0.47 18.00 -10.22
CA GLU A 50 1.19 17.84 -11.49
C GLU A 50 2.10 19.03 -11.75
N TRP A 51 3.25 18.78 -12.37
CA TRP A 51 4.11 19.86 -12.86
C TRP A 51 3.49 20.48 -14.11
N SER A 52 3.37 21.80 -14.16
CA SER A 52 2.83 22.51 -15.30
C SER A 52 3.36 23.94 -15.37
N ALA A 53 3.87 24.34 -16.53
CA ALA A 53 4.23 25.73 -16.87
C ALA A 53 5.07 26.46 -15.80
N GLY A 54 6.14 25.83 -15.31
CA GLY A 54 7.08 26.46 -14.37
C GLY A 54 6.63 26.44 -12.90
N GLY A 55 5.72 25.54 -12.54
CA GLY A 55 5.31 25.32 -11.16
C GLY A 55 4.42 24.09 -11.00
N LEU A 56 3.75 24.01 -9.86
CA LEU A 56 2.82 22.93 -9.53
C LEU A 56 1.38 23.36 -9.77
N ARG A 57 0.61 22.51 -10.43
CA ARG A 57 -0.85 22.60 -10.47
C ARG A 57 -1.43 21.63 -9.45
N PHE A 58 -2.16 22.18 -8.50
CA PHE A 58 -2.94 21.43 -7.52
C PHE A 58 -4.42 21.44 -7.93
N ARG A 59 -5.07 20.28 -7.84
CA ARG A 59 -6.52 20.14 -7.98
C ARG A 59 -7.06 19.32 -6.82
N LEU A 60 -7.81 19.95 -5.92
CA LEU A 60 -8.49 19.27 -4.82
C LEU A 60 -9.93 18.97 -5.24
N ASP A 61 -10.30 17.70 -5.16
CA ASP A 61 -11.61 17.16 -5.50
C ASP A 61 -12.18 16.51 -4.24
N VAL A 62 -13.14 17.18 -3.60
CA VAL A 62 -13.84 16.66 -2.40
C VAL A 62 -15.28 16.36 -2.75
N PRO A 63 -15.70 15.09 -2.64
CA PRO A 63 -17.08 14.70 -2.93
C PRO A 63 -18.08 15.34 -1.97
N GLU A 64 -19.29 15.59 -2.48
CA GLU A 64 -20.46 16.12 -1.74
C GLU A 64 -20.89 15.26 -0.53
N GLN A 65 -20.33 14.06 -0.38
CA GLN A 65 -20.63 13.18 0.76
C GLN A 65 -19.81 13.55 2.00
N ASP A 66 -18.68 14.25 1.81
CA ASP A 66 -17.74 14.64 2.87
C ASP A 66 -17.82 16.14 3.21
N LEU A 67 -18.41 16.94 2.31
CA LEU A 67 -18.73 18.36 2.51
C LEU A 67 -20.18 18.61 2.05
N ALA A 68 -20.88 19.56 2.66
CA ALA A 68 -22.26 19.90 2.28
C ALA A 68 -22.44 20.28 0.79
N GLU A 69 -21.35 20.63 0.10
CA GLU A 69 -21.29 20.89 -1.34
C GLU A 69 -19.98 20.31 -1.92
N PRO A 70 -19.98 19.78 -3.16
CA PRO A 70 -18.76 19.29 -3.81
C PRO A 70 -17.74 20.43 -4.01
N LEU A 71 -16.50 20.21 -3.61
CA LEU A 71 -15.42 21.18 -3.77
C LEU A 71 -14.49 20.74 -4.90
N LEU A 72 -14.41 21.55 -5.95
CA LEU A 72 -13.35 21.49 -6.96
C LEU A 72 -12.55 22.78 -6.92
N GLU A 73 -11.32 22.70 -6.44
CA GLU A 73 -10.43 23.86 -6.36
C GLU A 73 -9.12 23.58 -7.09
N GLU A 74 -8.79 24.43 -8.08
CA GLU A 74 -7.53 24.38 -8.82
C GLU A 74 -6.68 25.59 -8.47
N VAL A 75 -5.41 25.34 -8.13
CA VAL A 75 -4.43 26.38 -7.78
C VAL A 75 -3.13 26.09 -8.49
N ARG A 76 -2.58 27.11 -9.16
CA ARG A 76 -1.21 27.10 -9.66
C ARG A 76 -0.29 27.71 -8.61
N HIS A 77 0.80 27.01 -8.35
CA HIS A 77 1.77 27.35 -7.33
C HIS A 77 3.16 27.44 -7.96
N PRO A 78 3.68 28.65 -8.19
CA PRO A 78 5.03 28.84 -8.69
C PRO A 78 6.04 28.20 -7.74
N LEU A 79 6.81 27.25 -8.26
CA LEU A 79 7.85 26.55 -7.51
C LEU A 79 8.94 26.16 -8.52
N GLY A 80 10.20 26.45 -8.20
CA GLY A 80 11.33 26.07 -9.05
C GLY A 80 11.70 24.60 -8.89
N GLU A 81 12.24 23.99 -9.95
CA GLU A 81 12.71 22.59 -9.92
C GLU A 81 13.82 22.39 -8.88
N ASP A 82 14.72 23.38 -8.73
CA ASP A 82 15.78 23.34 -7.73
C ASP A 82 15.23 23.30 -6.30
N THR A 83 14.19 24.10 -6.03
CA THR A 83 13.51 24.08 -4.73
C THR A 83 12.85 22.71 -4.50
N LEU A 84 12.18 22.17 -5.52
CA LEU A 84 11.55 20.85 -5.43
C LEU A 84 12.59 19.76 -5.12
N ARG A 85 13.72 19.77 -5.83
CA ARG A 85 14.84 18.84 -5.60
C ARG A 85 15.43 18.98 -4.21
N ALA A 86 15.62 20.21 -3.72
CA ALA A 86 16.14 20.45 -2.38
C ALA A 86 15.18 19.94 -1.29
N LEU A 87 13.88 20.06 -1.50
CA LEU A 87 12.87 19.49 -0.60
C LEU A 87 12.92 17.96 -0.58
N GLU A 88 13.03 17.30 -1.74
CA GLU A 88 13.17 15.84 -1.83
C GLU A 88 14.45 15.36 -1.14
N GLN A 89 15.59 16.03 -1.39
CA GLN A 89 16.87 15.71 -0.74
C GLN A 89 16.81 15.90 0.78
N SER A 90 16.15 16.96 1.26
CA SER A 90 15.94 17.19 2.69
C SER A 90 15.10 16.07 3.32
N ALA A 91 14.05 15.63 2.65
CA ALA A 91 13.23 14.50 3.09
C ALA A 91 14.02 13.18 3.11
N ASP A 92 14.74 12.88 2.02
CA ASP A 92 15.51 11.64 1.88
C ASP A 92 16.64 11.56 2.92
N ALA A 93 17.32 12.68 3.20
CA ALA A 93 18.34 12.74 4.25
C ALA A 93 17.77 12.44 5.66
N LEU A 94 16.55 12.88 5.95
CA LEU A 94 15.87 12.54 7.22
C LEU A 94 15.54 11.04 7.27
N LEU A 95 14.97 10.49 6.19
CA LEU A 95 14.49 9.10 6.14
C LEU A 95 15.62 8.07 6.07
N ARG A 96 16.79 8.44 5.53
CA ARG A 96 18.00 7.60 5.52
C ARG A 96 18.89 7.81 6.75
N GLY A 97 18.56 8.80 7.59
CA GLY A 97 19.30 9.07 8.81
C GLY A 97 19.26 7.88 9.76
N ALA A 98 20.32 7.77 10.59
CA ALA A 98 20.29 6.83 11.70
C ALA A 98 19.20 7.24 12.71
N GLU A 99 18.63 6.25 13.40
CA GLU A 99 17.72 6.53 14.51
C GLU A 99 18.41 7.43 15.54
N SER A 100 17.73 8.52 15.91
CA SER A 100 18.22 9.46 16.91
C SER A 100 17.06 9.93 17.77
N ALA A 101 17.36 10.27 19.02
CA ALA A 101 16.35 10.82 19.93
C ALA A 101 15.76 12.16 19.44
N GLY A 102 16.49 12.88 18.57
CA GLY A 102 16.05 14.14 17.96
C GLY A 102 15.21 13.97 16.69
N PHE A 103 15.01 12.73 16.21
CA PHE A 103 14.26 12.46 14.99
C PHE A 103 12.86 13.12 14.96
N PRO A 104 12.03 13.07 16.03
CA PRO A 104 10.70 13.66 15.99
C PRO A 104 10.71 15.17 15.74
N ASP A 105 11.61 15.90 16.40
CA ASP A 105 11.72 17.36 16.26
C ASP A 105 12.24 17.74 14.88
N GLU A 106 13.23 16.99 14.37
CA GLU A 106 13.77 17.19 13.04
C GLU A 106 12.73 16.89 11.95
N ALA A 107 11.97 15.81 12.12
CA ALA A 107 10.88 15.44 11.23
C ALA A 107 9.79 16.52 11.18
N ARG A 108 9.41 17.08 12.34
CA ARG A 108 8.44 18.19 12.42
C ARG A 108 8.97 19.43 11.72
N ALA A 109 10.23 19.80 11.96
CA ALA A 109 10.84 20.98 11.36
C ALA A 109 10.90 20.86 9.82
N ARG A 110 11.40 19.73 9.29
CA ARG A 110 11.48 19.47 7.85
C ARG A 110 10.09 19.31 7.23
N GLY A 111 9.18 18.63 7.91
CA GLY A 111 7.78 18.47 7.51
C GLY A 111 7.02 19.79 7.39
N ALA A 112 7.28 20.74 8.30
CA ALA A 112 6.69 22.08 8.24
C ALA A 112 7.24 22.88 7.05
N VAL A 113 8.54 22.75 6.74
CA VAL A 113 9.13 23.36 5.54
C VAL A 113 8.53 22.76 4.26
N LEU A 114 8.39 21.44 4.20
CA LEU A 114 7.72 20.75 3.09
C LEU A 114 6.29 21.28 2.88
N TYR A 115 5.48 21.29 3.94
CA TYR A 115 4.10 21.75 3.89
C TYR A 115 3.99 23.22 3.45
N ARG A 116 4.77 24.11 4.07
CA ARG A 116 4.71 25.54 3.79
C ARG A 116 5.21 25.91 2.41
N THR A 117 6.11 25.11 1.84
CA THR A 117 6.70 25.37 0.51
C THR A 117 5.90 24.71 -0.60
N LEU A 118 5.40 23.48 -0.41
CA LEU A 118 4.66 22.74 -1.44
C LEU A 118 3.18 23.12 -1.48
N VAL A 119 2.53 23.23 -0.31
CA VAL A 119 1.07 23.37 -0.26
C VAL A 119 0.69 24.85 -0.39
N PRO A 120 -0.07 25.23 -1.44
CA PRO A 120 -0.49 26.62 -1.64
C PRO A 120 -1.31 27.09 -0.45
N SER A 121 -1.03 28.31 0.05
CA SER A 121 -1.71 28.88 1.23
C SER A 121 -3.23 28.84 1.11
N ARG A 122 -3.75 29.06 -0.11
CA ARG A 122 -5.17 29.02 -0.45
C ARG A 122 -5.82 27.64 -0.23
N LEU A 123 -5.08 26.54 -0.45
CA LEU A 123 -5.61 25.19 -0.27
C LEU A 123 -5.54 24.71 1.19
N ARG A 124 -4.72 25.32 2.04
CA ARG A 124 -4.49 24.85 3.41
C ARG A 124 -5.77 24.77 4.25
N PRO A 125 -6.66 25.78 4.29
CA PRO A 125 -7.90 25.69 5.05
C PRO A 125 -8.84 24.59 4.53
N ARG A 126 -8.86 24.38 3.21
CA ARG A 126 -9.70 23.34 2.58
C ARG A 126 -9.21 21.95 2.92
N LEU A 127 -7.90 21.72 2.83
CA LEU A 127 -7.29 20.44 3.21
C LEU A 127 -7.50 20.17 4.70
N ARG A 128 -7.42 21.18 5.56
CA ARG A 128 -7.74 21.02 7.00
C ARG A 128 -9.20 20.65 7.25
N ALA A 129 -10.12 21.07 6.38
CA ALA A 129 -11.53 20.69 6.48
C ALA A 129 -11.83 19.27 5.95
N VAL A 130 -10.88 18.62 5.26
CA VAL A 130 -11.05 17.22 4.84
C VAL A 130 -10.88 16.31 6.06
N HIS A 131 -11.82 15.38 6.22
CA HIS A 131 -11.80 14.35 7.26
C HIS A 131 -11.73 12.96 6.62
N GLY A 132 -10.89 12.09 7.18
CA GLY A 132 -10.71 10.72 6.68
C GLY A 132 -9.73 10.60 5.51
N PRO A 133 -9.81 9.49 4.74
CA PRO A 133 -8.91 9.13 3.64
C PRO A 133 -8.66 10.28 2.66
N LEU A 134 -7.39 10.53 2.35
CA LEU A 134 -6.98 11.44 1.28
C LEU A 134 -6.14 10.65 0.26
N LEU A 135 -6.53 10.72 -1.00
CA LEU A 135 -5.78 10.16 -2.12
C LEU A 135 -4.92 11.24 -2.77
N ILE A 136 -3.61 11.09 -2.73
CA ILE A 136 -2.67 11.92 -3.47
C ILE A 136 -2.43 11.31 -4.85
N SER A 137 -2.85 11.99 -5.91
CA SER A 137 -2.61 11.59 -7.30
C SER A 137 -1.50 12.46 -7.87
N THR A 138 -0.30 11.92 -8.09
CA THR A 138 0.84 12.76 -8.46
C THR A 138 1.85 12.07 -9.38
N ALA A 139 2.59 12.88 -10.14
CA ALA A 139 3.80 12.46 -10.84
C ALA A 139 5.09 12.74 -10.03
N LEU A 140 4.99 13.31 -8.83
CA LEU A 140 6.13 13.58 -7.94
C LEU A 140 6.47 12.33 -7.12
N TYR A 141 7.21 11.42 -7.75
CA TYR A 141 7.55 10.10 -7.18
C TYR A 141 8.33 10.20 -5.88
N GLY A 142 9.35 11.07 -5.83
CA GLY A 142 10.25 11.22 -4.68
C GLY A 142 9.66 11.95 -3.48
N MET A 143 8.54 12.66 -3.66
CA MET A 143 7.97 13.48 -2.60
C MET A 143 7.24 12.63 -1.53
N PRO A 144 7.62 12.73 -0.24
CA PRO A 144 6.95 12.03 0.86
C PRO A 144 5.80 12.87 1.40
N TRP A 145 4.64 12.76 0.76
CA TRP A 145 3.43 13.50 1.13
C TRP A 145 2.99 13.24 2.57
N GLU A 146 3.33 12.07 3.09
CA GLU A 146 3.10 11.59 4.45
C GLU A 146 3.83 12.46 5.49
N LEU A 147 5.00 13.02 5.13
CA LEU A 147 5.84 13.84 6.01
C LEU A 147 5.44 15.32 6.05
N LEU A 148 4.46 15.75 5.27
CA LEU A 148 3.98 17.14 5.36
C LEU A 148 3.35 17.36 6.74
N HIS A 149 3.90 18.31 7.49
CA HIS A 149 3.41 18.68 8.81
C HIS A 149 2.70 20.03 8.73
N ASP A 150 1.40 20.08 9.02
CA ASP A 150 0.56 21.27 8.84
C ASP A 150 0.56 22.23 10.04
N ASP A 151 1.64 22.16 10.82
CA ASP A 151 1.86 22.75 12.15
C ASP A 151 1.04 22.09 13.29
N GLU A 152 0.09 21.21 12.99
CA GLU A 152 -0.66 20.44 13.99
C GLU A 152 -0.26 18.96 13.97
N GLU A 153 -0.25 18.33 12.79
CA GLU A 153 0.02 16.90 12.63
C GLU A 153 0.63 16.57 11.27
N PHE A 154 1.28 15.41 11.16
CA PHE A 154 1.71 14.84 9.88
C PHE A 154 0.52 14.35 9.05
N TRP A 155 0.54 14.60 7.74
CA TRP A 155 -0.49 14.12 6.82
C TRP A 155 -0.66 12.60 6.83
N GLY A 156 0.45 11.86 6.98
CA GLY A 156 0.42 10.39 7.07
C GLY A 156 -0.39 9.88 8.27
N LEU A 157 -0.42 10.64 9.37
CA LEU A 157 -1.18 10.32 10.59
C LEU A 157 -2.60 10.89 10.55
N ARG A 158 -2.78 12.05 9.91
CA ARG A 158 -4.06 12.75 9.83
C ARG A 158 -5.08 12.08 8.91
N TYR A 159 -4.68 11.69 7.70
CA TYR A 159 -5.65 11.37 6.65
C TYR A 159 -5.84 9.89 6.36
N GLY A 160 -4.99 8.96 6.81
CA GLY A 160 -4.98 7.62 6.19
C GLY A 160 -4.66 7.76 4.70
N LEU A 161 -3.44 8.22 4.44
CA LEU A 161 -3.02 8.71 3.13
C LEU A 161 -2.82 7.56 2.13
N GLY A 162 -3.38 7.68 0.93
CA GLY A 162 -3.07 6.82 -0.21
C GLY A 162 -2.31 7.60 -1.28
N LYS A 163 -1.33 6.99 -1.94
CA LYS A 163 -0.62 7.58 -3.08
C LYS A 163 -0.92 6.82 -4.36
N ARG A 164 -1.46 7.51 -5.37
CA ARG A 164 -1.62 7.02 -6.74
C ARG A 164 -0.61 7.72 -7.64
N LEU A 165 0.31 6.94 -8.18
CA LEU A 165 1.27 7.44 -9.16
C LEU A 165 0.59 7.55 -10.52
N VAL A 166 0.61 8.75 -11.10
CA VAL A 166 0.12 8.98 -12.45
C VAL A 166 1.19 8.46 -13.41
N MET A 167 0.95 7.27 -13.97
CA MET A 167 1.83 6.63 -14.94
C MET A 167 1.25 6.73 -16.35
N ASP A 168 2.12 6.80 -17.36
CA ASP A 168 1.72 6.84 -18.79
C ASP A 168 1.04 5.55 -19.26
N ARG A 169 1.18 4.44 -18.51
CA ARG A 169 0.56 3.16 -18.85
C ARG A 169 -0.75 2.97 -18.08
N PRO A 170 -1.86 2.66 -18.76
CA PRO A 170 -3.09 2.30 -18.08
C PRO A 170 -2.86 1.05 -17.23
N LEU A 171 -3.10 1.17 -15.92
CA LEU A 171 -3.22 0.00 -15.05
C LEU A 171 -4.44 -0.81 -15.51
N PRO A 172 -4.35 -2.14 -15.55
CA PRO A 172 -5.55 -2.96 -15.75
C PRO A 172 -6.58 -2.55 -14.71
N ALA A 173 -7.84 -2.38 -15.12
CA ALA A 173 -8.90 -2.06 -14.18
C ALA A 173 -8.90 -3.12 -13.08
N ALA A 174 -8.55 -2.72 -11.85
CA ALA A 174 -8.59 -3.61 -10.72
C ALA A 174 -10.06 -4.01 -10.52
N THR A 175 -10.38 -5.25 -10.88
CA THR A 175 -11.60 -5.86 -10.37
C THR A 175 -11.36 -6.02 -8.89
N SER A 176 -12.20 -5.44 -8.03
CA SER A 176 -12.12 -5.70 -6.59
C SER A 176 -12.14 -7.22 -6.41
N PRO A 177 -11.01 -7.84 -6.03
CA PRO A 177 -11.00 -9.28 -5.88
C PRO A 177 -12.01 -9.58 -4.77
N ARG A 178 -12.90 -10.55 -5.02
CA ARG A 178 -13.71 -11.08 -3.94
C ARG A 178 -12.74 -11.73 -2.98
N LEU A 179 -12.54 -11.12 -1.82
CA LEU A 179 -11.72 -11.71 -0.76
C LEU A 179 -12.28 -13.10 -0.47
N ARG A 180 -11.42 -14.10 -0.61
CA ARG A 180 -11.75 -15.48 -0.27
C ARG A 180 -12.04 -15.55 1.24
N PRO A 181 -12.87 -16.50 1.70
CA PRO A 181 -13.07 -16.71 3.14
C PRO A 181 -11.77 -16.94 3.91
N ARG A 182 -10.81 -17.63 3.28
CA ARG A 182 -9.39 -17.66 3.66
C ARG A 182 -8.55 -17.12 2.50
N PRO A 183 -7.98 -15.90 2.59
CA PRO A 183 -7.03 -15.41 1.61
C PRO A 183 -5.79 -16.31 1.53
N ARG A 184 -5.16 -16.34 0.36
CA ARG A 184 -3.81 -16.90 0.20
C ARG A 184 -2.76 -15.83 0.45
N ALA A 185 -1.82 -16.10 1.34
CA ALA A 185 -0.70 -15.22 1.66
C ALA A 185 0.63 -15.85 1.21
N LEU A 186 1.47 -15.05 0.55
CA LEU A 186 2.86 -15.40 0.26
C LEU A 186 3.75 -14.56 1.17
N VAL A 187 4.56 -15.21 2.01
CA VAL A 187 5.53 -14.56 2.91
C VAL A 187 6.94 -14.84 2.40
N ILE A 188 7.67 -13.78 2.04
CA ILE A 188 9.02 -13.87 1.48
C ILE A 188 10.00 -13.18 2.43
N GLY A 189 10.98 -13.94 2.94
CA GLY A 189 12.06 -13.41 3.77
C GLY A 189 13.41 -13.61 3.10
N SER A 190 14.07 -12.53 2.68
CA SER A 190 15.36 -12.63 1.97
C SER A 190 16.45 -11.78 2.61
N ASP A 191 17.44 -12.47 3.18
CA ASP A 191 18.68 -11.86 3.69
C ASP A 191 19.91 -12.61 3.15
N PRO A 192 20.25 -12.44 1.85
CA PRO A 192 21.39 -13.12 1.26
C PRO A 192 22.74 -12.60 1.77
N ARG A 193 22.75 -11.43 2.44
CA ARG A 193 23.97 -10.84 3.03
C ARG A 193 24.18 -11.27 4.49
N GLY A 194 23.13 -11.74 5.16
CA GLY A 194 23.18 -12.17 6.56
C GLY A 194 23.30 -11.01 7.56
N ASP A 195 23.04 -9.78 7.14
CA ASP A 195 23.15 -8.56 7.93
C ASP A 195 21.78 -8.06 8.44
N LEU A 196 20.66 -8.67 8.03
CA LEU A 196 19.31 -8.33 8.46
C LEU A 196 18.75 -9.36 9.44
N ARG A 197 19.27 -9.33 10.68
CA ARG A 197 18.85 -10.24 11.76
C ARG A 197 17.34 -10.25 12.03
N PHE A 198 16.63 -9.16 11.71
CA PHE A 198 15.19 -9.05 11.93
C PHE A 198 14.36 -9.90 10.96
N VAL A 199 14.89 -10.28 9.78
CA VAL A 199 14.10 -10.95 8.73
C VAL A 199 13.51 -12.28 9.21
N GLY A 200 14.28 -13.07 9.96
CA GLY A 200 13.77 -14.32 10.53
C GLY A 200 12.61 -14.10 11.51
N LEU A 201 12.75 -13.12 12.41
CA LEU A 201 11.74 -12.78 13.41
C LEU A 201 10.47 -12.20 12.75
N GLU A 202 10.62 -11.37 11.73
CA GLU A 202 9.51 -10.78 10.97
C GLU A 202 8.70 -11.87 10.26
N VAL A 203 9.37 -12.81 9.57
CA VAL A 203 8.68 -13.92 8.89
C VAL A 203 7.88 -14.75 9.90
N GLU A 204 8.50 -15.13 11.02
CA GLU A 204 7.84 -15.93 12.04
C GLU A 204 6.60 -15.23 12.60
N ALA A 205 6.74 -13.96 13.00
CA ALA A 205 5.65 -13.15 13.53
C ALA A 205 4.50 -12.97 12.53
N ILE A 206 4.81 -12.71 11.26
CA ILE A 206 3.80 -12.55 10.21
C ILE A 206 3.09 -13.88 9.92
N CYS A 207 3.83 -14.99 9.86
CA CYS A 207 3.23 -16.32 9.67
C CYS A 207 2.29 -16.67 10.83
N GLU A 208 2.72 -16.49 12.08
CA GLU A 208 1.90 -16.75 13.27
C GLU A 208 0.63 -15.89 13.28
N ALA A 209 0.74 -14.60 12.97
CA ALA A 209 -0.41 -13.70 12.92
C ALA A 209 -1.41 -14.06 11.80
N LEU A 210 -0.93 -14.57 10.67
CA LEU A 210 -1.75 -14.89 9.51
C LEU A 210 -2.31 -16.33 9.53
N GLU A 211 -1.69 -17.28 10.24
CA GLU A 211 -2.08 -18.69 10.27
C GLU A 211 -3.59 -18.91 10.52
N PRO A 212 -4.23 -18.22 11.50
CA PRO A 212 -5.67 -18.39 11.73
C PRO A 212 -6.55 -17.81 10.61
N LEU A 213 -6.00 -16.93 9.77
CA LEU A 213 -6.76 -16.12 8.81
C LEU A 213 -6.51 -16.48 7.34
N ALA A 214 -5.34 -17.06 7.01
CA ALA A 214 -4.88 -17.21 5.64
C ALA A 214 -4.18 -18.56 5.38
N ASP A 215 -4.28 -19.06 4.14
CA ASP A 215 -3.44 -20.14 3.63
C ASP A 215 -2.06 -19.56 3.28
N ILE A 216 -1.01 -19.97 3.98
CA ILE A 216 0.32 -19.36 3.88
C ILE A 216 1.27 -20.24 3.07
N GLU A 217 1.92 -19.64 2.08
CA GLU A 217 3.15 -20.14 1.46
C GLU A 217 4.31 -19.27 1.94
N CYS A 218 5.40 -19.90 2.37
CA CYS A 218 6.54 -19.19 2.95
C CYS A 218 7.83 -19.56 2.19
N VAL A 219 8.58 -18.54 1.75
CA VAL A 219 9.84 -18.70 1.01
C VAL A 219 10.92 -17.87 1.68
N THR A 220 11.93 -18.51 2.28
CA THR A 220 12.93 -17.82 3.09
C THR A 220 14.37 -18.24 2.83
N GLY A 221 15.30 -17.34 3.17
CA GLY A 221 16.74 -17.61 3.16
C GLY A 221 17.20 -18.08 1.79
N ARG A 222 17.93 -19.21 1.74
CA ARG A 222 18.46 -19.78 0.48
C ARG A 222 17.39 -20.27 -0.50
N LEU A 223 16.14 -20.41 -0.05
CA LEU A 223 15.02 -20.80 -0.91
C LEU A 223 14.36 -19.59 -1.57
N ALA A 224 14.59 -18.38 -1.07
CA ALA A 224 14.07 -17.13 -1.64
C ALA A 224 14.89 -16.69 -2.85
N THR A 225 15.05 -17.59 -3.83
CA THR A 225 15.74 -17.34 -5.09
C THR A 225 14.82 -16.61 -6.07
N PHE A 226 15.41 -15.97 -7.09
CA PHE A 226 14.66 -15.30 -8.15
C PHE A 226 13.63 -16.22 -8.82
N ASP A 227 14.02 -17.44 -9.18
CA ASP A 227 13.15 -18.40 -9.86
C ASP A 227 12.00 -18.86 -8.96
N ALA A 228 12.28 -19.17 -7.69
CA ALA A 228 11.26 -19.61 -6.74
C ALA A 228 10.23 -18.49 -6.50
N VAL A 229 10.70 -17.28 -6.21
CA VAL A 229 9.81 -16.13 -5.98
C VAL A 229 8.99 -15.81 -7.22
N THR A 230 9.60 -15.80 -8.40
CA THR A 230 8.88 -15.52 -9.66
C THR A 230 7.83 -16.59 -9.96
N ALA A 231 8.11 -17.86 -9.68
CA ALA A 231 7.13 -18.94 -9.81
C ALA A 231 5.90 -18.69 -8.91
N TYR A 232 6.11 -18.36 -7.63
CA TYR A 232 5.02 -18.05 -6.70
C TYR A 232 4.27 -16.76 -7.08
N LEU A 233 4.96 -15.72 -7.55
CA LEU A 233 4.31 -14.49 -8.05
C LEU A 233 3.45 -14.73 -9.28
N GLY A 234 3.74 -15.79 -10.05
CA GLY A 234 2.89 -16.26 -11.16
C GLY A 234 1.57 -16.89 -10.69
N GLU A 235 1.46 -17.24 -9.42
CA GLU A 235 0.23 -17.76 -8.83
C GLU A 235 -0.70 -16.65 -8.33
N ARG A 236 -1.94 -17.02 -7.99
CA ARG A 236 -2.91 -16.10 -7.39
C ARG A 236 -2.79 -16.08 -5.87
N PHE A 237 -2.06 -15.12 -5.33
CA PHE A 237 -2.08 -14.72 -3.93
C PHE A 237 -2.94 -13.48 -3.72
N ASP A 238 -3.60 -13.39 -2.56
CA ASP A 238 -4.42 -12.26 -2.15
C ASP A 238 -3.59 -11.24 -1.33
N LEU A 239 -2.55 -11.73 -0.64
CA LEU A 239 -1.58 -10.96 0.13
C LEU A 239 -0.17 -11.43 -0.20
N ILE A 240 0.77 -10.48 -0.31
CA ILE A 240 2.19 -10.76 -0.43
C ILE A 240 2.91 -9.89 0.59
N HIS A 241 3.67 -10.52 1.48
CA HIS A 241 4.57 -9.87 2.41
C HIS A 241 6.01 -10.14 1.97
N TYR A 242 6.83 -9.10 1.90
CA TYR A 242 8.27 -9.21 1.66
C TYR A 242 9.03 -8.46 2.75
N CYS A 243 10.03 -9.11 3.32
CA CYS A 243 11.02 -8.49 4.19
C CYS A 243 12.44 -8.88 3.73
N GLY A 244 13.31 -7.89 3.54
CA GLY A 244 14.63 -8.10 2.99
C GLY A 244 15.25 -6.83 2.41
N HIS A 245 16.36 -7.01 1.68
CA HIS A 245 17.11 -5.90 1.07
C HIS A 245 16.43 -5.35 -0.17
N LEU A 246 16.42 -4.02 -0.29
CA LEU A 246 16.17 -3.32 -1.55
C LEU A 246 17.50 -2.88 -2.14
N VAL A 247 17.73 -3.20 -3.41
CA VAL A 247 18.87 -2.69 -4.16
C VAL A 247 18.39 -1.64 -5.13
N ALA A 248 18.97 -0.45 -5.05
CA ALA A 248 18.88 0.56 -6.08
C ALA A 248 20.29 0.81 -6.62
N SER A 249 20.44 0.80 -7.94
CA SER A 249 21.64 1.29 -8.63
C SER A 249 21.27 2.57 -9.37
N ALA A 250 22.25 3.46 -9.60
CA ALA A 250 22.02 4.73 -10.29
C ALA A 250 21.35 4.56 -11.67
N ASP A 251 21.59 3.44 -12.34
CA ASP A 251 21.08 3.12 -13.68
C ASP A 251 20.00 2.03 -13.71
N ALA A 252 19.65 1.45 -12.54
CA ALA A 252 18.70 0.35 -12.46
C ALA A 252 17.46 0.73 -11.66
N LYS A 253 16.31 0.20 -12.06
CA LYS A 253 15.09 0.28 -11.24
C LYS A 253 15.35 -0.42 -9.91
N PRO A 254 14.87 0.15 -8.79
CA PRO A 254 14.98 -0.51 -7.50
C PRO A 254 14.36 -1.90 -7.57
N GLY A 255 15.03 -2.88 -6.97
CA GLY A 255 14.64 -4.28 -6.99
C GLY A 255 14.80 -4.95 -5.64
N LEU A 256 14.08 -6.06 -5.46
CA LEU A 256 14.23 -6.93 -4.30
C LEU A 256 15.54 -7.71 -4.45
N LEU A 257 16.39 -7.72 -3.42
CA LEU A 257 17.50 -8.66 -3.38
C LEU A 257 16.96 -10.02 -2.96
N LEU A 258 17.29 -11.03 -3.75
CA LEU A 258 16.94 -12.42 -3.54
C LEU A 258 18.21 -13.27 -3.44
N ALA A 259 18.08 -14.49 -2.91
CA ALA A 259 19.19 -15.42 -2.71
C ALA A 259 19.72 -16.03 -4.02
#